data_AF-A0A974P697-F1
#
_entry.id   AF-A0A974P697-F1
#
_cell.length_a   1.000
_cell.length_b   1.000
_cell.length_c   1.000
_cell.angle_alpha   90.00
_cell.angle_beta   90.00
_cell.angle_gamma   90.00
#
_symmetry.space_group_name_H-M   'P 1'
#
loop_
_entity.id
_entity.type
_entity.pdbx_description
1 polymer ?
#
loop_
_entity_poly.entity_id
_entity_poly.type
_entity_poly.pdbx_seq_one_letter_code
_entity_poly.pdbx_strand_id
1 'polypeptide(L)'
;MWTRRIDLNICEPMANGFRAAEGRPLFESRMKLVGAEGASDLKAIAKDRLLWLDGQMSGDYVCGGRFTLADILLYGFLTFGATVGQPVPEEAKWVKGWMERVKARPSSAA
;
A
#
# COMPACT_ATOMS: atom_id res chain seq x y z
N MET A 1 -11.65 -10.66 7.67
CA MET A 1 -10.37 -10.09 8.16
C MET A 1 -9.55 -9.49 7.00
N TRP A 2 -10.03 -8.44 6.34
CA TRP A 2 -9.32 -7.84 5.18
C TRP A 2 -8.18 -6.91 5.60
N THR A 3 -8.39 -6.08 6.63
CA THR A 3 -7.36 -5.15 7.14
C THR A 3 -6.05 -5.86 7.43
N ARG A 4 -6.07 -6.98 8.17
CA ARG A 4 -4.84 -7.69 8.53
C ARG A 4 -4.12 -8.31 7.34
N ARG A 5 -4.87 -8.73 6.30
CA ARG A 5 -4.29 -9.25 5.06
C ARG A 5 -3.58 -8.15 4.28
N ILE A 6 -4.23 -6.99 4.14
CA ILE A 6 -3.67 -5.82 3.47
C ILE A 6 -2.44 -5.29 4.21
N ASP A 7 -2.53 -5.18 5.54
CA ASP A 7 -1.44 -4.72 6.38
C ASP A 7 -0.18 -5.58 6.19
N LEU A 8 -0.27 -6.87 6.50
CA LEU A 8 0.87 -7.79 6.47
C LEU A 8 1.44 -8.04 5.06
N ASN A 9 0.58 -8.10 4.03
CA ASN A 9 1.02 -8.52 2.70
C ASN A 9 1.37 -7.33 1.78
N ILE A 10 0.89 -6.13 2.07
CA ILE A 10 1.07 -4.96 1.20
C ILE A 10 1.74 -3.82 1.96
N CYS A 11 1.11 -3.34 3.04
CA CYS A 11 1.56 -2.12 3.72
C CYS A 11 2.90 -2.32 4.44
N GLU A 12 3.07 -3.44 5.15
CA GLU A 12 4.29 -3.80 5.86
C GLU A 12 5.49 -3.96 4.91
N PRO A 13 5.44 -4.78 3.83
CA PRO A 13 6.56 -4.86 2.90
C PRO A 13 6.82 -3.54 2.18
N MET A 14 5.78 -2.76 1.82
CA MET A 14 5.95 -1.43 1.23
C MET A 14 6.73 -0.48 2.15
N ALA A 15 6.34 -0.43 3.43
CA ALA A 15 6.98 0.42 4.43
C ALA A 15 8.42 -0.02 4.71
N ASN A 16 8.64 -1.33 4.83
CA ASN A 16 9.97 -1.87 5.10
C ASN A 16 10.89 -1.70 3.90
N GLY A 17 10.38 -1.80 2.67
CA GLY A 17 11.13 -1.48 1.45
C GLY A 17 11.57 -0.02 1.41
N PHE A 18 10.69 0.91 1.78
CA PHE A 18 11.06 2.32 1.94
C PHE A 18 12.12 2.53 3.04
N ARG A 19 11.93 1.93 4.23
CA ARG A 19 12.88 2.06 5.34
C ARG A 19 14.24 1.45 5.03
N ALA A 20 14.30 0.41 4.20
CA ALA A 20 15.55 -0.21 3.78
C ALA A 20 16.32 0.65 2.76
N ALA A 21 15.62 1.52 2.00
CA ALA A 21 16.18 2.37 0.95
C ALA A 21 15.99 3.87 1.23
N GLU A 22 15.06 4.55 0.55
CA GLU A 22 14.94 6.02 0.52
C GLU A 22 14.75 6.63 1.92
N GLY A 23 14.07 5.91 2.81
CA GLY A 23 13.80 6.34 4.17
C GLY A 23 14.92 6.03 5.15
N ARG A 24 15.94 5.25 4.78
CA ARG A 24 16.90 4.66 5.72
C ARG A 24 17.52 5.64 6.71
N PRO A 25 18.01 6.84 6.31
CA PRO A 25 18.60 7.81 7.25
C PRO A 25 17.64 8.28 8.35
N LEU A 26 16.32 8.19 8.13
CA LEU A 26 15.30 8.59 9.11
C LEU A 26 15.08 7.53 10.21
N PHE A 27 15.54 6.29 10.00
CA PHE A 27 15.21 5.16 10.88
C PHE A 27 16.42 4.40 11.42
N GLU A 28 17.56 4.41 10.72
CA GLU A 28 18.71 3.55 11.07
C GLU A 28 19.31 3.82 12.46
N SER A 29 19.17 5.05 12.98
CA SER A 29 19.59 5.41 14.34
C SER A 29 18.61 5.00 15.44
N ARG A 30 17.38 4.56 15.08
CA ARG A 30 16.28 4.34 16.04
C ARG A 30 15.73 2.92 16.03
N MET A 31 16.04 2.12 15.00
CA MET A 31 15.56 0.74 14.88
C MET A 31 16.43 -0.09 13.93
N LYS A 32 16.32 -1.42 14.07
CA LYS A 32 16.91 -2.35 13.11
C LYS A 32 16.15 -2.33 11.80
N LEU A 33 16.89 -2.32 10.70
CA LEU A 33 16.37 -2.27 9.34
C LEU A 33 16.83 -3.49 8.57
N VAL A 34 16.02 -3.89 7.59
CA VAL A 34 16.46 -4.82 6.55
C VAL A 34 17.66 -4.20 5.81
N GLY A 35 18.55 -5.07 5.32
CA GLY A 35 19.65 -4.65 4.46
C GLY A 35 19.15 -3.88 3.24
N ALA A 36 19.95 -2.94 2.74
CA ALA A 36 19.56 -2.11 1.59
C ALA A 36 19.30 -2.98 0.34
N GLU A 37 20.03 -4.09 0.21
CA GLU A 37 19.87 -5.10 -0.82
C GLU A 37 18.48 -5.77 -0.82
N GLY A 38 17.80 -5.83 0.32
CA GLY A 38 16.44 -6.39 0.41
C GLY A 38 15.33 -5.40 0.07
N ALA A 39 15.66 -4.13 -0.19
CA ALA A 39 14.65 -3.11 -0.45
C ALA A 39 13.85 -3.41 -1.72
N SER A 40 14.51 -3.79 -2.82
CA SER A 40 13.84 -4.13 -4.08
C SER A 40 12.88 -5.31 -3.92
N ASP A 41 13.28 -6.32 -3.17
CA ASP A 41 12.49 -7.53 -2.97
C ASP A 41 11.22 -7.23 -2.17
N LEU A 42 11.33 -6.43 -1.11
CA LEU A 42 10.18 -5.97 -0.32
C LEU A 42 9.20 -5.15 -1.15
N LYS A 43 9.69 -4.24 -2.00
CA LYS A 43 8.85 -3.46 -2.92
C LYS A 43 8.17 -4.36 -3.96
N ALA A 44 8.87 -5.38 -4.46
CA ALA A 44 8.30 -6.36 -5.38
C ALA A 44 7.21 -7.21 -4.72
N ILE A 45 7.38 -7.63 -3.47
CA ILE A 45 6.34 -8.33 -2.69
C ILE A 45 5.09 -7.45 -2.53
N ALA A 46 5.27 -6.18 -2.17
CA ALA A 46 4.15 -5.25 -2.04
C ALA A 46 3.40 -5.07 -3.37
N LYS A 47 4.13 -4.94 -4.48
CA LYS A 47 3.55 -4.89 -5.83
C LYS A 47 2.75 -6.16 -6.15
N ASP A 48 3.35 -7.34 -5.99
CA ASP A 48 2.70 -8.63 -6.27
C ASP A 48 1.40 -8.80 -5.46
N ARG A 49 1.44 -8.47 -4.17
CA ARG A 49 0.28 -8.60 -3.29
C ARG A 49 -0.81 -7.56 -3.57
N LEU A 50 -0.44 -6.39 -4.07
CA LEU A 50 -1.41 -5.40 -4.54
C LEU A 50 -2.13 -5.90 -5.81
N LEU A 51 -1.41 -6.55 -6.74
CA LEU A 51 -2.01 -7.17 -7.94
C LEU A 51 -2.91 -8.35 -7.59
N TRP A 52 -2.50 -9.16 -6.61
CA TRP A 52 -3.37 -10.20 -6.07
C TRP A 52 -4.67 -9.60 -5.52
N LEU A 53 -4.58 -8.54 -4.71
CA LEU A 53 -5.77 -7.87 -4.17
C LEU A 53 -6.67 -7.35 -5.29
N ASP A 54 -6.09 -6.71 -6.31
CA ASP A 54 -6.80 -6.21 -7.50
C ASP A 54 -7.68 -7.30 -8.14
N GLY A 55 -7.12 -8.49 -8.34
CA GLY A 55 -7.84 -9.64 -8.91
C GLY A 55 -8.87 -10.30 -8.00
N GLN A 56 -8.87 -10.01 -6.69
CA GLN A 56 -9.88 -10.54 -5.76
C GLN A 56 -11.12 -9.63 -5.66
N MET A 57 -10.99 -8.36 -5.99
CA MET A 57 -12.00 -7.35 -5.68
C MET A 57 -12.91 -7.05 -6.88
N SER A 58 -14.19 -6.81 -6.59
CA SER A 58 -15.19 -6.45 -7.61
C SER A 58 -16.20 -5.38 -7.16
N GLY A 59 -16.20 -4.99 -5.88
CA GLY A 59 -17.11 -3.98 -5.33
C GLY A 59 -16.52 -2.57 -5.28
N ASP A 60 -17.25 -1.62 -4.70
CA ASP A 60 -16.80 -0.23 -4.59
C ASP A 60 -15.59 -0.07 -3.67
N TYR A 61 -15.56 -0.86 -2.59
CA TYR A 61 -14.58 -0.86 -1.52
C TYR A 61 -14.10 -2.29 -1.23
N VAL A 62 -13.05 -2.43 -0.40
CA VAL A 62 -12.46 -3.74 -0.04
C VAL A 62 -13.50 -4.70 0.55
N CYS A 63 -14.50 -4.16 1.25
CA CYS A 63 -15.61 -4.94 1.83
C CYS A 63 -16.92 -4.79 1.02
N GLY A 64 -16.84 -4.73 -0.30
CA GLY A 64 -17.99 -4.55 -1.18
C GLY A 64 -18.48 -3.11 -1.16
N GLY A 65 -19.77 -2.87 -0.87
CA GLY A 65 -20.33 -1.51 -0.76
C GLY A 65 -19.97 -0.76 0.53
N ARG A 66 -19.20 -1.35 1.45
CA ARG A 66 -18.89 -0.74 2.75
C ARG A 66 -17.46 -0.22 2.79
N PHE A 67 -17.32 1.08 3.04
CA PHE A 67 -16.04 1.72 3.35
C PHE A 67 -15.62 1.37 4.79
N THR A 68 -14.39 0.89 4.97
CA THR A 68 -13.91 0.34 6.24
C THR A 68 -12.47 0.76 6.55
N LEU A 69 -11.96 0.34 7.71
CA LEU A 69 -10.55 0.50 8.06
C LEU A 69 -9.58 -0.09 7.02
N ALA A 70 -9.98 -1.15 6.32
CA ALA A 70 -9.17 -1.75 5.27
C ALA A 70 -8.89 -0.74 4.13
N ASP A 71 -9.89 0.07 3.78
CA ASP A 71 -9.78 1.08 2.74
C ASP A 71 -8.94 2.26 3.19
N ILE A 72 -9.18 2.76 4.42
CA ILE A 72 -8.43 3.88 5.01
C ILE A 72 -6.94 3.55 5.07
N LEU A 73 -6.60 2.36 5.60
CA LEU A 73 -5.22 1.89 5.71
C LEU A 73 -4.55 1.81 4.35
N LEU A 74 -5.16 1.09 3.40
CA LEU A 74 -4.58 0.91 2.07
C LEU A 74 -4.39 2.27 1.37
N TYR A 75 -5.36 3.17 1.47
CA TYR A 75 -5.33 4.44 0.73
C TYR A 75 -4.19 5.33 1.20
N GLY A 76 -4.00 5.42 2.53
CA GLY A 76 -2.87 6.16 3.10
C GLY A 76 -1.52 5.60 2.64
N PHE A 77 -1.37 4.28 2.67
CA PHE A 77 -0.12 3.63 2.25
C PHE A 77 0.16 3.75 0.76
N LEU A 78 -0.84 3.59 -0.12
CA LEU A 78 -0.62 3.74 -1.56
C LEU A 78 -0.34 5.20 -1.95
N THR A 79 -0.99 6.15 -1.28
CA THR A 79 -0.71 7.59 -1.47
C THR A 79 0.73 7.92 -1.08
N PHE A 80 1.19 7.44 0.08
CA PHE A 80 2.58 7.57 0.49
C PHE A 80 3.54 6.84 -0.45
N GLY A 81 3.26 5.58 -0.80
CA GLY A 81 4.07 4.74 -1.67
C GLY A 81 4.39 5.40 -3.00
N ALA A 82 3.41 6.07 -3.61
CA ALA A 82 3.60 6.82 -4.85
C ALA A 82 4.64 7.94 -4.72
N THR A 83 4.78 8.56 -3.53
CA THR A 83 5.79 9.62 -3.28
C THR A 83 7.21 9.07 -3.10
N VAL A 84 7.35 7.76 -2.85
CA VAL A 84 8.64 7.10 -2.54
C VAL A 84 8.96 5.96 -3.53
N GLY A 85 8.54 6.12 -4.79
CA GLY A 85 8.89 5.20 -5.87
C GLY A 85 8.18 3.85 -5.84
N GLN A 86 7.02 3.76 -5.20
CA GLN A 86 6.14 2.59 -5.20
C GLN A 86 4.74 2.95 -5.71
N PRO A 87 4.61 3.37 -6.98
CA PRO A 87 3.32 3.74 -7.55
C PRO A 87 2.38 2.54 -7.66
N VAL A 88 1.08 2.80 -7.73
CA VAL A 88 0.09 1.77 -8.08
C VAL A 88 0.41 1.23 -9.47
N PRO A 89 0.53 -0.11 -9.65
CA PRO A 89 0.83 -0.70 -10.95
C PRO A 89 -0.22 -0.35 -12.01
N GLU A 90 0.22 -0.19 -13.26
CA GLU A 90 -0.67 0.15 -14.37
C GLU A 90 -1.71 -0.94 -14.65
N GLU A 91 -1.35 -2.18 -14.39
CA GLU A 91 -2.18 -3.37 -14.56
C GLU A 91 -3.26 -3.52 -13.46
N ALA A 92 -3.16 -2.78 -12.34
CA ALA A 92 -4.10 -2.85 -11.21
C ALA A 92 -5.38 -2.02 -11.46
N LYS A 93 -6.31 -2.57 -12.23
CA LYS A 93 -7.50 -1.85 -12.71
C LYS A 93 -8.48 -1.50 -11.60
N TRP A 94 -8.81 -2.47 -10.74
CA TRP A 94 -9.75 -2.27 -9.64
C TRP A 94 -9.18 -1.27 -8.63
N VAL A 95 -7.92 -1.42 -8.24
CA VAL A 95 -7.22 -0.56 -7.28
C VAL A 95 -7.19 0.88 -7.78
N LYS A 96 -6.89 1.13 -9.06
CA LYS A 96 -6.94 2.49 -9.62
C LYS A 96 -8.34 3.11 -9.53
N GLY A 97 -9.37 2.37 -9.91
CA GLY A 97 -10.75 2.85 -9.77
C GLY A 97 -11.15 3.08 -8.32
N TRP A 98 -10.71 2.20 -7.42
CA TRP A 98 -10.91 2.32 -5.97
C TRP A 98 -10.18 3.54 -5.38
N MET A 99 -8.95 3.83 -5.79
CA MET A 99 -8.20 5.02 -5.37
C MET A 99 -8.96 6.31 -5.70
N GLU A 100 -9.51 6.43 -6.90
CA GLU A 100 -10.31 7.60 -7.30
C GLU A 100 -11.60 7.71 -6.46
N ARG A 101 -12.29 6.59 -6.20
CA ARG A 101 -13.48 6.57 -5.32
C ARG A 101 -13.16 6.99 -3.89
N VAL A 102 -12.03 6.52 -3.33
CA VAL A 102 -11.63 6.90 -1.97
C VAL A 102 -11.20 8.36 -1.91
N LYS A 103 -10.42 8.84 -2.89
CA LYS A 103 -9.99 10.24 -3.01
C LYS A 103 -11.14 11.23 -3.13
N ALA A 104 -12.24 10.83 -3.77
CA ALA A 104 -13.43 11.67 -3.93
C ALA A 104 -14.27 11.82 -2.65
N ARG A 105 -13.94 11.11 -1.56
CA ARG A 105 -14.69 11.21 -0.31
C ARG A 105 -14.43 12.58 0.35
N PRO A 106 -15.42 13.24 0.98
CA PRO A 106 -15.17 14.51 1.68
C PRO A 106 -14.08 14.42 2.75
N SER A 107 -13.91 13.26 3.39
CA SER A 107 -12.91 13.02 4.43
C SER A 107 -11.46 12.96 3.92
N SER A 108 -11.22 12.84 2.62
CA SER A 108 -9.86 12.79 2.04
C SER A 108 -9.35 14.14 1.54
N ALA A 109 -10.15 15.21 1.65
CA ALA A 109 -9.80 16.55 1.20
C ALA A 109 -9.14 17.42 2.30
N ALA A 110 -8.93 16.88 3.50
CA ALA A 110 -8.36 17.59 4.64
C ALA A 110 -6.82 17.53 4.66
#